data_AF-A0A1D3UA32-F1
#
_entry.id   AF-A0A1D3UA32-F1
#
_cell.length_a   1.000
_cell.length_b   1.000
_cell.length_c   1.000
_cell.angle_alpha   90.00
_cell.angle_beta   90.00
_cell.angle_gamma   90.00
#
_symmetry.space_group_name_H-M   'P 1'
#
loop_
_entity.id
_entity.type
_entity.pdbx_description
1 polymer ?
#
loop_
_entity_poly.entity_id
_entity_poly.type
_entity_poly.pdbx_seq_one_letter_code
_entity_poly.pdbx_strand_id
1 'polypeptide(L)'
;MDDNSDVICLLEKYVFDFLLKLVDKKKKNCISKSKIIETTRLFYTIEIVWRNVKDHIYTTLRQIFYTNPQLFISQNVSNRTIGKLTKIVKKPRELLNIYNSPKGIIRGNMLLRERNLSAWVDCMSVFELRGHLICPFGISDVKIPPDVQYVLIIEKETIFFKLLQSNFVSNYGPCILITAKGFPDINTRQLIFEIHRRNRRIMFFCLTDYDAYGLNIAFTYSSKFESKVYYVEDISIDRLRWLNLFTPEKAIEENVLKEIDLSKLTSKDIRILDNVSAKLKSSNKFRTVEAKHWMEHINNMKKSGFKYEIDTIADMEKHLDARINELLRT
;
A
#
# COMPACT_ATOMS: atom_id res chain seq x y z
N MET A 1 -22.24 -15.08 8.61
CA MET A 1 -21.94 -14.79 10.02
C MET A 1 -21.23 -13.46 10.03
N ASP A 2 -21.72 -12.51 10.81
CA ASP A 2 -21.20 -11.14 10.84
C ASP A 2 -19.73 -11.18 11.31
N ASP A 3 -18.79 -10.71 10.48
CA ASP A 3 -17.34 -10.77 10.76
C ASP A 3 -16.98 -10.15 12.13
N ASN A 4 -17.81 -9.21 12.58
CA ASN A 4 -17.73 -8.55 13.89
C ASN A 4 -17.99 -9.51 15.07
N SER A 5 -18.94 -10.44 14.92
CA SER A 5 -19.25 -11.42 15.97
C SER A 5 -18.11 -12.44 16.16
N ASP A 6 -17.36 -12.73 15.10
CA ASP A 6 -16.19 -13.62 15.16
C ASP A 6 -15.04 -12.97 15.93
N VAL A 7 -14.80 -11.67 15.70
CA VAL A 7 -13.74 -10.91 16.39
C VAL A 7 -13.98 -10.86 17.91
N ILE A 8 -15.20 -10.54 18.36
CA ILE A 8 -15.51 -10.49 19.80
C ILE A 8 -15.23 -11.84 20.46
N CYS A 9 -15.73 -12.94 19.88
CA CYS A 9 -15.52 -14.29 20.41
C CYS A 9 -14.03 -14.65 20.50
N LEU A 10 -13.22 -14.27 19.51
CA LEU A 10 -11.77 -14.51 19.51
C LEU A 10 -11.07 -13.73 20.62
N LEU A 11 -11.46 -12.47 20.85
CA LEU A 11 -10.91 -11.63 21.90
C LEU A 11 -11.28 -12.15 23.29
N GLU A 12 -12.54 -12.49 23.51
CA GLU A 12 -13.03 -13.03 24.78
C GLU A 12 -12.34 -14.35 25.12
N LYS A 13 -12.22 -15.25 24.14
CA LYS A 13 -11.49 -16.51 24.28
C LYS A 13 -10.02 -16.27 24.64
N TYR A 14 -9.35 -15.34 23.96
CA TYR A 14 -7.96 -15.01 24.26
C TYR A 14 -7.78 -14.50 25.70
N VAL A 15 -8.67 -13.61 26.15
CA VAL A 15 -8.69 -13.09 27.53
C VAL A 15 -8.90 -14.22 28.53
N PHE A 16 -9.89 -15.09 28.29
CA PHE A 16 -10.20 -16.21 29.17
C PHE A 16 -9.04 -17.20 29.28
N ASP A 17 -8.44 -17.59 28.14
CA ASP A 17 -7.27 -18.48 28.10
C ASP A 17 -6.06 -17.87 28.83
N PHE A 18 -5.89 -16.55 28.78
CA PHE A 18 -4.85 -15.86 29.52
C PHE A 18 -5.11 -15.90 31.04
N LEU A 19 -6.34 -15.64 31.48
CA LEU A 19 -6.70 -15.70 32.89
C LEU A 19 -6.52 -17.12 33.47
N LEU A 20 -6.93 -18.16 32.74
CA LEU A 20 -6.70 -19.55 33.14
C LEU A 20 -5.21 -19.86 33.33
N LYS A 21 -4.34 -19.36 32.44
CA LYS A 21 -2.88 -19.53 32.56
C LYS A 21 -2.30 -18.82 33.77
N LEU A 22 -2.89 -17.72 34.23
CA LEU A 22 -2.44 -17.00 35.42
C LEU A 22 -2.84 -17.72 36.71
N VAL A 23 -4.04 -18.31 36.74
CA VAL A 23 -4.59 -19.01 37.92
C VAL A 23 -4.04 -20.43 38.07
N ASP A 24 -3.45 -21.00 37.01
CA ASP A 24 -2.83 -22.32 37.04
C ASP A 24 -1.65 -22.40 38.03
N LYS A 25 -1.95 -22.91 39.24
CA LYS A 25 -1.02 -23.07 40.37
C LYS A 25 0.17 -24.00 40.06
N LYS A 26 0.12 -24.79 38.98
CA LYS A 26 1.23 -25.66 38.56
C LYS A 26 2.37 -24.90 37.89
N LYS A 27 2.16 -23.64 37.47
CA LYS A 27 3.19 -22.79 36.88
C LYS A 27 3.56 -21.65 37.84
N LYS A 28 4.79 -21.66 38.38
CA LYS A 28 5.37 -20.48 39.05
C LYS A 28 5.56 -19.36 38.03
N ASN A 29 4.55 -18.51 37.84
CA ASN A 29 4.59 -17.41 36.90
C ASN A 29 5.19 -16.15 37.57
N CYS A 30 6.52 -16.07 37.69
CA CYS A 30 7.16 -14.78 37.94
C CYS A 30 7.08 -13.93 36.67
N ILE A 31 6.14 -12.99 36.61
CA ILE A 31 5.97 -12.09 35.45
C ILE A 31 6.90 -10.89 35.64
N SER A 32 7.83 -10.69 34.70
CA SER A 32 8.71 -9.52 34.72
C SER A 32 7.94 -8.22 34.51
N LYS A 33 8.46 -7.10 35.04
CA LYS A 33 7.88 -5.76 34.84
C LYS A 33 7.60 -5.44 33.37
N SER A 34 8.53 -5.80 32.47
CA SER A 34 8.36 -5.61 31.02
C SER A 34 7.15 -6.38 30.48
N LYS A 35 7.00 -7.65 30.88
CA LYS A 35 5.89 -8.50 30.43
C LYS A 35 4.55 -8.05 30.98
N ILE A 36 4.52 -7.49 32.21
CA ILE A 36 3.33 -6.83 32.76
C ILE A 36 2.92 -5.67 31.85
N ILE A 37 3.84 -4.75 31.53
CA ILE A 37 3.55 -3.58 30.68
C ILE A 37 3.07 -4.00 29.28
N GLU A 38 3.72 -4.99 28.65
CA GLU A 38 3.29 -5.49 27.34
C GLU A 38 1.89 -6.11 27.39
N THR A 39 1.59 -6.84 28.45
CA THR A 39 0.28 -7.44 28.67
C THR A 39 -0.77 -6.35 28.88
N THR A 40 -0.51 -5.37 29.75
CA THR A 40 -1.41 -4.22 29.97
C THR A 40 -1.72 -3.49 28.67
N ARG A 41 -0.72 -3.23 27.82
CA ARG A 41 -0.91 -2.64 26.48
C ARG A 41 -1.85 -3.46 25.61
N LEU A 42 -1.67 -4.77 25.58
CA LEU A 42 -2.47 -5.67 24.78
C LEU A 42 -3.92 -5.68 25.28
N PHE A 43 -4.15 -5.87 26.58
CA PHE A 43 -5.49 -5.85 27.17
C PHE A 43 -6.21 -4.52 26.98
N TYR A 44 -5.49 -3.40 27.11
CA TYR A 44 -6.05 -2.07 26.84
C TYR A 44 -6.45 -1.93 25.36
N THR A 45 -5.65 -2.49 24.44
CA THR A 45 -6.00 -2.51 23.00
C THR A 45 -7.18 -3.43 22.71
N ILE A 46 -7.28 -4.58 23.40
CA ILE A 46 -8.42 -5.49 23.29
C ILE A 46 -9.71 -4.79 23.73
N GLU A 47 -9.67 -4.04 24.83
CA GLU A 47 -10.82 -3.27 25.31
C GLU A 47 -11.30 -2.23 24.28
N ILE A 48 -10.36 -1.47 23.69
CA ILE A 48 -10.68 -0.54 22.60
C ILE A 48 -11.33 -1.27 21.42
N VAL A 49 -10.76 -2.38 20.97
CA VAL A 49 -11.32 -3.14 19.83
C VAL A 49 -12.70 -3.70 20.16
N TRP A 50 -12.87 -4.27 21.35
CA TRP A 50 -14.15 -4.80 21.79
C TRP A 50 -15.23 -3.72 21.78
N ARG A 51 -14.91 -2.53 22.32
CA ARG A 51 -15.81 -1.37 22.29
C ARG A 51 -16.11 -0.92 20.87
N ASN A 52 -15.09 -0.82 20.02
CA ASN A 52 -15.25 -0.44 18.62
C ASN A 52 -16.21 -1.36 17.85
N VAL A 53 -16.06 -2.68 18.05
CA VAL A 53 -16.89 -3.67 17.38
C VAL A 53 -18.31 -3.66 17.95
N LYS A 54 -18.45 -3.61 19.28
CA LYS A 54 -19.76 -3.62 19.96
C LYS A 54 -20.60 -2.38 19.68
N ASP A 55 -19.99 -1.19 19.73
CA ASP A 55 -20.71 0.08 19.60
C ASP A 55 -20.76 0.58 18.14
N HIS A 56 -20.26 -0.22 17.19
CA HIS A 56 -20.15 0.14 15.76
C HIS A 56 -19.38 1.45 15.52
N ILE A 57 -18.38 1.74 16.36
CA ILE A 57 -17.48 2.89 16.22
C ILE A 57 -16.12 2.46 15.67
N TYR A 58 -15.31 3.42 15.25
CA TYR A 58 -13.98 3.16 14.72
C TYR A 58 -12.94 4.10 15.33
N THR A 59 -11.69 3.65 15.28
CA THR A 59 -10.55 4.42 15.82
C THR A 59 -9.39 4.40 14.84
N THR A 60 -8.67 5.50 14.74
CA THR A 60 -7.44 5.58 13.95
C THR A 60 -6.23 5.11 14.76
N LEU A 61 -5.17 4.66 14.07
CA LEU A 61 -3.89 4.34 14.73
C LEU A 61 -3.37 5.48 15.63
N ARG A 62 -3.56 6.73 15.21
CA ARG A 62 -3.14 7.92 15.96
C ARG A 62 -3.98 8.11 17.22
N GLN A 63 -5.30 7.93 17.13
CA GLN A 63 -6.16 8.01 18.30
C GLN A 63 -5.77 6.99 19.37
N ILE A 64 -5.47 5.73 18.99
CA ILE A 64 -5.01 4.70 19.95
C ILE A 64 -3.68 5.09 20.61
N PHE A 65 -2.79 5.78 19.89
CA PHE A 65 -1.58 6.32 20.52
C PHE A 65 -1.91 7.41 21.56
N TYR A 66 -2.92 8.25 21.31
CA TYR A 66 -3.33 9.32 22.21
C TYR A 66 -4.26 8.88 23.36
N THR A 67 -4.89 7.71 23.30
CA THR A 67 -5.83 7.27 24.36
C THR A 67 -5.15 7.12 25.72
N ASN A 68 -3.87 6.73 25.74
CA ASN A 68 -3.10 6.64 26.99
C ASN A 68 -1.60 6.89 26.72
N PRO A 69 -1.14 8.15 26.84
CA PRO A 69 0.25 8.52 26.55
C PRO A 69 1.29 7.87 27.49
N GLN A 70 0.89 7.52 28.72
CA GLN A 70 1.78 6.83 29.66
C GLN A 70 2.01 5.37 29.23
N LEU A 71 0.98 4.73 28.67
CA LEU A 71 1.04 3.36 28.20
C LEU A 71 1.68 3.25 26.81
N PHE A 72 1.31 4.14 25.90
CA PHE A 72 1.80 4.22 24.51
C PHE A 72 2.74 5.40 24.32
N ILE A 73 3.96 5.26 24.83
CA ILE A 73 5.00 6.31 24.82
C ILE A 73 5.40 6.74 23.39
N SER A 74 5.19 5.89 22.38
CA SER A 74 5.36 6.25 20.98
C SER A 74 4.37 5.50 20.07
N GLN A 75 4.10 6.07 18.90
CA GLN A 75 3.28 5.43 17.85
C GLN A 75 3.82 4.04 17.47
N ASN A 76 5.14 3.83 17.53
CA ASN A 76 5.73 2.52 17.25
C ASN A 76 5.30 1.46 18.28
N VAL A 77 5.09 1.85 19.54
CA VAL A 77 4.66 0.94 20.61
C VAL A 77 3.19 0.54 20.43
N SER A 78 2.30 1.51 20.14
CA SER A 78 0.89 1.20 19.84
C SER A 78 0.77 0.35 18.58
N ASN A 79 1.46 0.71 17.50
CA ASN A 79 1.49 -0.05 16.24
C ASN A 79 1.96 -1.50 16.43
N ARG A 80 3.03 -1.73 17.21
CA ARG A 80 3.50 -3.09 17.53
C ARG A 80 2.49 -3.87 18.37
N THR A 81 1.79 -3.22 19.29
CA THR A 81 0.77 -3.86 20.14
C THR A 81 -0.44 -4.29 19.30
N ILE A 82 -0.95 -3.38 18.45
CA ILE A 82 -2.01 -3.69 17.48
C ILE A 82 -1.54 -4.80 16.52
N GLY A 83 -0.30 -4.73 16.04
CA GLY A 83 0.32 -5.76 15.23
C GLY A 83 0.33 -7.14 15.91
N LYS A 84 0.72 -7.22 17.18
CA LYS A 84 0.62 -8.45 17.98
C LYS A 84 -0.82 -8.94 18.04
N LEU A 85 -1.79 -8.05 18.31
CA LEU A 85 -3.20 -8.41 18.37
C LEU A 85 -3.71 -8.99 17.04
N THR A 86 -3.48 -8.31 15.92
CA THR A 86 -3.90 -8.78 14.57
C THR A 86 -3.35 -10.17 14.25
N LYS A 87 -2.12 -10.49 14.71
CA LYS A 87 -1.50 -11.81 14.53
C LYS A 87 -2.09 -12.88 15.45
N ILE A 88 -2.50 -12.51 16.67
CA ILE A 88 -3.17 -13.42 17.61
C ILE A 88 -4.53 -13.83 17.05
N VAL A 89 -5.33 -12.86 16.61
CA VAL A 89 -6.68 -13.12 16.07
C VAL A 89 -6.66 -13.58 14.61
N LYS A 90 -5.51 -13.44 13.92
CA LYS A 90 -5.33 -13.73 12.49
C LYS A 90 -6.35 -13.00 11.60
N LYS A 91 -6.60 -11.74 11.92
CA LYS A 91 -7.50 -10.85 11.17
C LYS A 91 -6.80 -9.53 10.86
N PRO A 92 -7.02 -8.95 9.67
CA PRO A 92 -6.57 -7.59 9.37
C PRO A 92 -7.17 -6.59 10.35
N ARG A 93 -6.46 -5.49 10.59
CA ARG A 93 -6.86 -4.44 11.54
C ARG A 93 -8.18 -3.75 11.17
N GLU A 94 -8.53 -3.78 9.89
CA GLU A 94 -9.77 -3.22 9.35
C GLU A 94 -10.98 -3.97 9.92
N LEU A 95 -10.86 -5.28 10.16
CA LEU A 95 -11.89 -6.09 10.85
C LEU A 95 -11.92 -5.85 12.37
N LEU A 96 -10.92 -5.15 12.91
CA LEU A 96 -10.89 -4.70 14.31
C LEU A 96 -11.42 -3.27 14.48
N ASN A 97 -12.01 -2.70 13.42
CA ASN A 97 -12.42 -1.29 13.35
C ASN A 97 -11.27 -0.30 13.68
N ILE A 98 -10.05 -0.67 13.29
CA ILE A 98 -8.86 0.19 13.41
C ILE A 98 -8.37 0.58 12.01
N TYR A 99 -8.42 1.87 11.71
CA TYR A 99 -8.12 2.38 10.38
C TYR A 99 -6.94 3.37 10.36
N ASN A 100 -6.43 3.65 9.16
CA ASN A 100 -5.55 4.78 8.92
C ASN A 100 -6.36 6.00 8.48
N SER A 101 -5.79 7.19 8.65
CA SER A 101 -6.27 8.35 7.91
C SER A 101 -6.16 8.06 6.41
N PRO A 102 -7.24 8.24 5.63
CA PRO A 102 -7.21 8.02 4.20
C PRO A 102 -6.29 9.03 3.54
N LYS A 103 -5.56 8.59 2.51
CA LYS A 103 -4.71 9.48 1.71
C LYS A 103 -4.70 9.16 0.22
N GLY A 104 -5.13 7.97 -0.17
CA GLY A 104 -5.16 7.58 -1.56
C GLY A 104 -6.23 8.32 -2.34
N ILE A 105 -5.94 8.66 -3.58
CA ILE A 105 -6.86 9.37 -4.47
C ILE A 105 -6.95 8.59 -5.79
N ILE A 106 -8.16 8.49 -6.35
CA ILE A 106 -8.44 7.81 -7.61
C ILE A 106 -9.20 8.73 -8.57
N ARG A 107 -8.85 8.69 -9.86
CA ARG A 107 -9.61 9.31 -10.94
C ARG A 107 -9.47 8.50 -12.21
N GLY A 108 -10.57 8.26 -12.91
CA GLY A 108 -10.55 7.48 -14.15
C GLY A 108 -11.81 6.68 -14.38
N ASN A 109 -11.90 6.01 -15.53
CA ASN A 109 -13.10 5.33 -16.02
C ASN A 109 -13.48 4.14 -15.10
N MET A 110 -14.22 4.38 -14.04
CA MET A 110 -14.67 3.34 -13.09
C MET A 110 -15.78 3.90 -12.19
N LEU A 111 -16.70 3.02 -11.78
CA LEU A 111 -17.58 3.27 -10.63
C LEU A 111 -17.11 2.44 -9.43
N LEU A 112 -17.04 3.04 -8.25
CA LEU A 112 -16.77 2.33 -7.01
C LEU A 112 -17.94 2.43 -6.04
N ARG A 113 -18.09 1.42 -5.19
CA ARG A 113 -19.02 1.45 -4.07
C ARG A 113 -18.23 1.20 -2.80
N GLU A 114 -18.29 2.15 -1.88
CA GLU A 114 -17.55 2.09 -0.63
C GLU A 114 -18.27 1.19 0.38
N ARG A 115 -17.56 0.73 1.41
CA ARG A 115 -18.18 0.03 2.52
C ARG A 115 -19.01 1.04 3.33
N ASN A 116 -20.22 0.63 3.75
CA ASN A 116 -21.18 1.46 4.49
C ASN A 116 -21.87 2.58 3.69
N LEU A 117 -21.57 2.72 2.38
CA LEU A 117 -22.31 3.61 1.48
C LEU A 117 -23.05 2.80 0.43
N SER A 118 -24.33 3.12 0.22
CA SER A 118 -25.16 2.44 -0.77
C SER A 118 -24.96 3.00 -2.19
N ALA A 119 -24.55 4.26 -2.30
CA ALA A 119 -24.42 4.96 -3.58
C ALA A 119 -23.14 4.53 -4.33
N TRP A 120 -23.25 4.47 -5.66
CA TRP A 120 -22.09 4.37 -6.54
C TRP A 120 -21.44 5.74 -6.70
N VAL A 121 -20.12 5.77 -6.56
CA VAL A 121 -19.30 6.93 -6.85
C VAL A 121 -18.75 6.77 -8.27
N ASP A 122 -18.97 7.78 -9.10
CA ASP A 122 -18.35 7.89 -10.41
C ASP A 122 -16.99 8.59 -10.30
N CYS A 123 -15.91 7.84 -10.53
CA CYS A 123 -14.54 8.36 -10.46
C CYS A 123 -14.17 9.30 -11.62
N MET A 124 -15.03 9.46 -12.62
CA MET A 124 -14.92 10.47 -13.68
C MET A 124 -15.86 11.66 -13.47
N SER A 125 -16.63 11.68 -12.38
CA SER A 125 -17.56 12.77 -12.09
C SER A 125 -16.91 14.15 -12.20
N VAL A 126 -17.68 15.10 -12.73
CA VAL A 126 -17.30 16.52 -12.78
C VAL A 126 -17.16 17.15 -11.39
N PHE A 127 -17.71 16.50 -10.36
CA PHE A 127 -17.54 16.92 -8.97
C PHE A 127 -16.23 16.40 -8.34
N GLU A 128 -15.54 15.47 -9.02
CA GLU A 128 -14.32 14.81 -8.53
C GLU A 128 -13.08 15.24 -9.33
N LEU A 129 -12.96 16.52 -9.71
CA LEU A 129 -11.89 17.03 -10.58
C LEU A 129 -10.47 16.77 -10.04
N ARG A 130 -10.32 16.73 -8.71
CA ARG A 130 -9.05 16.40 -8.03
C ARG A 130 -8.91 14.91 -7.71
N GLY A 131 -9.82 14.09 -8.20
CA GLY A 131 -9.96 12.69 -7.87
C GLY A 131 -10.68 12.46 -6.54
N HIS A 132 -11.28 11.28 -6.45
CA HIS A 132 -12.03 10.82 -5.30
C HIS A 132 -11.10 10.27 -4.22
N LEU A 133 -11.29 10.69 -2.97
CA LEU A 133 -10.52 10.20 -1.82
C LEU A 133 -10.98 8.78 -1.47
N ILE A 134 -10.05 7.82 -1.49
CA ILE A 134 -10.36 6.42 -1.21
C ILE A 134 -10.80 6.28 0.26
N CYS A 135 -12.02 5.77 0.46
CA CYS A 135 -12.57 5.58 1.79
C CYS A 135 -11.71 4.69 2.70
N PRO A 136 -11.54 5.08 3.98
CA PRO A 136 -10.74 4.34 4.92
C PRO A 136 -11.37 3.02 5.37
N PHE A 137 -12.69 2.85 5.20
CA PHE A 137 -13.45 1.66 5.63
C PHE A 137 -13.40 0.51 4.61
N GLY A 138 -12.77 0.74 3.46
CA GLY A 138 -12.63 -0.22 2.37
C GLY A 138 -13.74 -0.10 1.33
N ILE A 139 -13.63 -0.96 0.32
CA ILE A 139 -14.48 -0.95 -0.87
C ILE A 139 -15.37 -2.20 -0.85
N SER A 140 -16.63 -2.06 -1.24
CA SER A 140 -17.58 -3.17 -1.32
C SER A 140 -17.69 -3.72 -2.74
N ASP A 141 -17.60 -2.88 -3.77
CA ASP A 141 -17.70 -3.31 -5.16
C ASP A 141 -17.05 -2.29 -6.12
N VAL A 142 -16.67 -2.75 -7.31
CA VAL A 142 -16.12 -1.92 -8.39
C VAL A 142 -16.72 -2.34 -9.73
N LYS A 143 -17.02 -1.37 -10.59
CA LYS A 143 -17.43 -1.59 -11.98
C LYS A 143 -16.46 -0.87 -12.89
N ILE A 144 -15.75 -1.66 -13.71
CA ILE A 144 -14.74 -1.17 -14.63
C ILE A 144 -15.28 -1.39 -16.05
N PRO A 145 -15.42 -0.32 -16.86
CA PRO A 145 -15.74 -0.43 -18.27
C PRO A 145 -14.74 -1.32 -19.03
N PRO A 146 -15.20 -2.08 -20.05
CA PRO A 146 -14.37 -3.07 -20.75
C PRO A 146 -13.25 -2.46 -21.61
N ASP A 147 -13.37 -1.18 -21.98
CA ASP A 147 -12.42 -0.41 -22.76
C ASP A 147 -11.20 0.05 -21.93
N VAL A 148 -11.28 0.02 -20.59
CA VAL A 148 -10.16 0.36 -19.71
C VAL A 148 -9.02 -0.64 -19.88
N GLN A 149 -7.87 -0.16 -20.36
CA GLN A 149 -6.72 -1.02 -20.68
C GLN A 149 -5.70 -1.11 -19.55
N TYR A 150 -5.56 -0.05 -18.75
CA TYR A 150 -4.53 0.01 -17.70
C TYR A 150 -4.93 0.84 -16.48
N VAL A 151 -4.27 0.53 -15.37
CA VAL A 151 -4.19 1.36 -14.17
C VAL A 151 -2.79 1.94 -14.06
N LEU A 152 -2.70 3.26 -13.91
CA LEU A 152 -1.46 3.98 -13.66
C LEU A 152 -1.41 4.42 -12.19
N ILE A 153 -0.55 3.76 -11.42
CA ILE A 153 -0.27 4.05 -10.02
C ILE A 153 0.86 5.08 -9.96
N ILE A 154 0.58 6.27 -9.45
CA ILE A 154 1.52 7.39 -9.40
C ILE A 154 1.95 7.62 -7.95
N GLU A 155 3.25 7.56 -7.69
CA GLU A 155 3.81 7.82 -6.36
C GLU A 155 3.54 9.27 -5.91
N LYS A 156 4.01 10.23 -6.71
CA LYS A 156 4.10 11.64 -6.32
C LYS A 156 2.79 12.38 -6.59
N GLU A 157 2.25 13.03 -5.56
CA GLU A 157 0.97 13.74 -5.64
C GLU A 157 0.99 14.89 -6.66
N THR A 158 2.12 15.60 -6.78
CA THR A 158 2.28 16.70 -7.75
C THR A 158 2.13 16.21 -9.18
N ILE A 159 2.73 15.06 -9.51
CA ILE A 159 2.60 14.42 -10.82
C ILE A 159 1.18 13.94 -11.07
N PHE A 160 0.53 13.34 -10.07
CA PHE A 160 -0.87 12.95 -10.19
C PHE A 160 -1.75 14.15 -10.58
N PHE A 161 -1.63 15.28 -9.88
CA PHE A 161 -2.40 16.47 -10.20
C PHE A 161 -2.02 17.10 -11.54
N LYS A 162 -0.74 17.05 -11.94
CA LYS A 162 -0.29 17.50 -13.27
C LYS A 162 -1.00 16.71 -14.38
N LEU A 163 -1.07 15.37 -14.25
CA LEU A 163 -1.78 14.51 -15.21
C LEU A 163 -3.30 14.79 -15.24
N LEU A 164 -3.90 15.15 -14.11
CA LEU A 164 -5.31 15.56 -14.08
C LEU A 164 -5.53 16.88 -14.80
N GLN A 165 -4.65 17.87 -14.59
CA GLN A 165 -4.72 19.18 -15.25
C GLN A 165 -4.54 19.09 -16.76
N SER A 166 -3.71 18.16 -17.24
CA SER A 166 -3.52 17.90 -18.66
C SER A 166 -4.62 17.01 -19.28
N ASN A 167 -5.70 16.70 -18.54
CA ASN A 167 -6.78 15.82 -18.96
C ASN A 167 -6.28 14.47 -19.49
N PHE A 168 -5.26 13.91 -18.84
CA PHE A 168 -4.57 12.70 -19.31
C PHE A 168 -5.50 11.53 -19.60
N VAL A 169 -6.52 11.30 -18.76
CA VAL A 169 -7.51 10.22 -18.96
C VAL A 169 -8.32 10.41 -20.25
N SER A 170 -8.63 11.66 -20.63
CA SER A 170 -9.38 11.95 -21.86
C SER A 170 -8.49 11.94 -23.10
N ASN A 171 -7.23 12.35 -22.96
CA ASN A 171 -6.28 12.45 -24.06
C ASN A 171 -5.58 11.12 -24.40
N TYR A 172 -5.32 10.29 -23.37
CA TYR A 172 -4.50 9.06 -23.46
C TYR A 172 -5.15 7.84 -22.77
N GLY A 173 -6.41 7.96 -22.35
CA GLY A 173 -7.20 6.85 -21.81
C GLY A 173 -8.01 6.11 -22.89
N PRO A 174 -9.02 5.33 -22.49
CA PRO A 174 -9.60 5.18 -21.15
C PRO A 174 -8.69 4.43 -20.17
N CYS A 175 -8.50 5.00 -18.97
CA CYS A 175 -7.61 4.46 -17.95
C CYS A 175 -8.03 4.86 -16.52
N ILE A 176 -7.34 4.30 -15.52
CA ILE A 176 -7.54 4.63 -14.11
C ILE A 176 -6.22 5.15 -13.53
N LEU A 177 -6.24 6.36 -12.97
CA LEU A 177 -5.13 6.96 -12.26
C LEU A 177 -5.34 6.81 -10.75
N ILE A 178 -4.31 6.35 -10.04
CA ILE A 178 -4.36 6.20 -8.57
C ILE A 178 -3.07 6.74 -7.98
N THR A 179 -3.15 7.54 -6.92
CA THR A 179 -1.98 7.90 -6.12
C THR A 179 -2.19 7.54 -4.66
N ALA A 180 -1.11 7.10 -4.00
CA ALA A 180 -1.08 6.91 -2.55
C ALA A 180 -0.20 7.95 -1.83
N LYS A 181 0.29 8.97 -2.54
CA LYS A 181 1.20 10.00 -2.02
C LYS A 181 2.42 9.37 -1.32
N GLY A 182 3.26 8.70 -2.11
CA GLY A 182 4.39 7.89 -1.63
C GLY A 182 4.02 6.43 -1.34
N PHE A 183 4.52 5.87 -0.24
CA PHE A 183 4.26 4.47 0.14
C PHE A 183 2.76 4.20 0.31
N PRO A 184 2.22 3.12 -0.27
CA PRO A 184 0.80 2.86 -0.21
C PRO A 184 0.28 2.54 1.19
N ASP A 185 -0.85 3.13 1.54
CA ASP A 185 -1.67 2.67 2.64
C ASP A 185 -2.51 1.45 2.23
N ILE A 186 -3.04 0.72 3.22
CA ILE A 186 -3.73 -0.54 3.01
C ILE A 186 -4.97 -0.40 2.11
N ASN A 187 -5.73 0.68 2.26
CA ASN A 187 -7.00 0.89 1.57
C ASN A 187 -6.77 1.11 0.08
N THR A 188 -5.74 1.89 -0.27
CA THR A 188 -5.31 2.05 -1.65
C THR A 188 -4.86 0.72 -2.26
N ARG A 189 -4.09 -0.10 -1.52
CA ARG A 189 -3.70 -1.44 -1.99
C ARG A 189 -4.88 -2.38 -2.18
N GLN A 190 -5.84 -2.36 -1.24
CA GLN A 190 -7.07 -3.15 -1.33
C GLN A 190 -7.88 -2.76 -2.56
N LEU A 191 -8.05 -1.47 -2.84
CA LEU A 191 -8.74 -1.01 -4.05
C LEU A 191 -8.03 -1.50 -5.33
N ILE A 192 -6.71 -1.30 -5.42
CA ILE A 192 -5.92 -1.76 -6.57
C ILE A 192 -6.03 -3.28 -6.73
N PHE A 193 -6.00 -4.02 -5.64
CA PHE A 193 -6.16 -5.47 -5.63
C PHE A 193 -7.56 -5.90 -6.08
N GLU A 194 -8.63 -5.21 -5.65
CA GLU A 194 -9.98 -5.49 -6.11
C GLU A 194 -10.14 -5.22 -7.61
N ILE A 195 -9.58 -4.13 -8.14
CA ILE A 195 -9.54 -3.86 -9.58
C ILE A 195 -8.82 -5.02 -10.30
N HIS A 196 -7.64 -5.41 -9.82
CA HIS A 196 -6.84 -6.48 -10.41
C HIS A 196 -7.57 -7.83 -10.39
N ARG A 197 -8.22 -8.16 -9.27
CA ARG A 197 -9.00 -9.38 -9.10
C ARG A 197 -10.19 -9.43 -10.05
N ARG A 198 -10.88 -8.31 -10.26
CA ARG A 198 -12.08 -8.21 -11.10
C ARG A 198 -11.78 -8.28 -12.59
N ASN A 199 -10.68 -7.69 -13.04
CA ASN A 199 -10.29 -7.75 -14.45
C ASN A 199 -8.78 -7.97 -14.62
N ARG A 200 -8.42 -9.23 -14.89
CA ARG A 200 -7.02 -9.67 -15.10
C ARG A 200 -6.43 -9.24 -16.45
N ARG A 201 -7.23 -8.64 -17.34
CA ARG A 201 -6.75 -8.09 -18.62
C ARG A 201 -6.13 -6.71 -18.46
N ILE A 202 -6.51 -5.97 -17.41
CA ILE A 202 -5.99 -4.63 -17.15
C ILE A 202 -4.52 -4.73 -16.76
N MET A 203 -3.68 -3.94 -17.42
CA MET A 203 -2.26 -3.82 -17.08
C MET A 203 -2.07 -2.84 -15.92
N PHE A 204 -1.14 -3.13 -15.03
CA PHE A 204 -0.84 -2.27 -13.88
C PHE A 204 0.56 -1.68 -14.04
N PHE A 205 0.63 -0.36 -14.16
CA PHE A 205 1.86 0.40 -14.24
C PHE A 205 2.06 1.19 -12.95
N CYS A 206 3.30 1.25 -12.44
CA CYS A 206 3.64 2.10 -11.31
C CYS A 206 4.71 3.11 -11.72
N LEU A 207 4.35 4.39 -11.74
CA LEU A 207 5.20 5.53 -12.03
C LEU A 207 5.73 6.12 -10.72
N THR A 208 7.05 6.15 -10.58
CA THR A 208 7.76 6.70 -9.42
C THR A 208 8.97 7.48 -9.90
N ASP A 209 9.66 8.17 -8.97
CA ASP A 209 11.02 8.66 -9.24
C ASP A 209 11.94 7.50 -9.65
N TYR A 210 12.94 7.77 -10.50
CA TYR A 210 13.94 6.77 -10.88
C TYR A 210 15.01 6.69 -9.79
N ASP A 211 14.65 6.10 -8.66
CA ASP A 211 15.56 5.90 -7.53
C ASP A 211 15.23 4.59 -6.76
N ALA A 212 16.05 4.28 -5.74
CA ALA A 212 15.86 3.09 -4.94
C ALA A 212 14.58 3.10 -4.09
N TYR A 213 14.06 4.29 -3.73
CA TYR A 213 12.82 4.41 -2.97
C TYR A 213 11.60 4.18 -3.87
N GLY A 214 11.56 4.80 -5.04
CA GLY A 214 10.56 4.61 -6.08
C GLY A 214 10.45 3.15 -6.49
N LEU A 215 11.58 2.48 -6.75
CA LEU A 215 11.60 1.03 -7.01
C LEU A 215 11.00 0.25 -5.84
N ASN A 216 11.36 0.57 -4.60
CA ASN A 216 10.84 -0.12 -3.42
C ASN A 216 9.34 0.16 -3.17
N ILE A 217 8.84 1.35 -3.53
CA ILE A 217 7.41 1.70 -3.50
C ILE A 217 6.66 0.86 -4.54
N ALA A 218 7.11 0.85 -5.79
CA ALA A 218 6.52 0.05 -6.86
C ALA A 218 6.51 -1.45 -6.48
N PHE A 219 7.64 -1.94 -5.97
CA PHE A 219 7.79 -3.31 -5.50
C PHE A 219 6.81 -3.66 -4.36
N THR A 220 6.46 -2.70 -3.51
CA THR A 220 5.51 -2.91 -2.40
C THR A 220 4.12 -3.31 -2.89
N TYR A 221 3.69 -2.85 -4.06
CA TYR A 221 2.41 -3.27 -4.66
C TYR A 221 2.46 -4.72 -5.17
N SER A 222 3.58 -5.15 -5.76
CA SER A 222 3.78 -6.55 -6.20
C SER A 222 4.17 -7.51 -5.07
N SER A 223 4.56 -6.97 -3.93
CA SER A 223 5.13 -7.74 -2.83
C SER A 223 4.09 -8.62 -2.14
N LYS A 224 4.28 -9.93 -2.25
CA LYS A 224 3.60 -11.00 -1.50
C LYS A 224 4.14 -11.21 -0.07
N PHE A 225 4.96 -10.27 0.40
CA PHE A 225 5.56 -10.35 1.73
C PHE A 225 4.56 -9.93 2.79
N GLU A 226 4.51 -10.73 3.85
CA GLU A 226 3.76 -10.38 5.05
C GLU A 226 4.31 -9.10 5.67
N SER A 227 3.41 -8.25 6.15
CA SER A 227 3.83 -7.10 6.95
C SER A 227 4.58 -7.61 8.18
N LYS A 228 5.77 -7.05 8.44
CA LYS A 228 6.52 -7.37 9.66
C LYS A 228 5.71 -7.01 10.92
N VAL A 229 4.83 -6.02 10.83
CA VAL A 229 4.10 -5.45 11.96
C VAL A 229 2.73 -6.10 12.12
N TYR A 230 1.90 -6.10 11.08
CA TYR A 230 0.49 -6.48 11.15
C TYR A 230 0.22 -7.82 10.45
N TYR A 231 -0.85 -8.50 10.83
CA TYR A 231 -1.44 -9.52 9.97
C TYR A 231 -2.12 -8.83 8.79
N VAL A 232 -1.74 -9.22 7.57
CA VAL A 232 -2.28 -8.66 6.33
C VAL A 232 -2.48 -9.82 5.37
N GLU A 233 -3.62 -9.83 4.69
CA GLU A 233 -3.88 -10.77 3.60
C GLU A 233 -2.98 -10.47 2.39
N ASP A 234 -2.80 -11.47 1.52
CA ASP A 234 -2.03 -11.28 0.30
C ASP A 234 -2.84 -10.46 -0.71
N ILE A 235 -2.60 -9.15 -0.73
CA ILE A 235 -3.16 -8.18 -1.66
C ILE A 235 -2.12 -7.75 -2.71
N SER A 236 -1.23 -8.65 -3.10
CA SER A 236 -0.23 -8.40 -4.14
C SER A 236 -0.85 -8.33 -5.53
N ILE A 237 -0.26 -7.49 -6.37
CA ILE A 237 -0.62 -7.37 -7.78
C ILE A 237 0.41 -8.15 -8.60
N ASP A 238 -0.05 -9.19 -9.30
CA ASP A 238 0.80 -9.88 -10.26
C ASP A 238 0.92 -9.06 -11.56
N ARG A 239 1.99 -9.28 -12.32
CA ARG A 239 2.27 -8.55 -13.58
C ARG A 239 2.32 -7.02 -13.49
N LEU A 240 2.50 -6.45 -12.30
CA LEU A 240 2.76 -5.01 -12.14
C LEU A 240 4.12 -4.65 -12.76
N ARG A 241 4.12 -3.68 -13.66
CA ARG A 241 5.34 -3.17 -14.32
C ARG A 241 5.75 -1.84 -13.70
N TRP A 242 7.02 -1.73 -13.29
CA TRP A 242 7.59 -0.45 -12.89
C TRP A 242 7.84 0.40 -14.13
N LEU A 243 7.15 1.54 -14.23
CA LEU A 243 7.12 2.37 -15.43
C LEU A 243 8.27 3.35 -15.43
N ASN A 244 9.43 2.88 -15.90
CA ASN A 244 10.57 3.75 -16.18
C ASN A 244 10.40 4.37 -17.57
N LEU A 245 10.43 5.70 -17.61
CA LEU A 245 10.38 6.45 -18.87
C LEU A 245 11.71 6.34 -19.61
N PHE A 246 12.81 6.60 -18.91
CA PHE A 246 14.16 6.59 -19.47
C PHE A 246 15.15 5.93 -18.51
N THR A 247 16.16 5.25 -19.07
CA THR A 247 17.40 5.04 -18.30
C THR A 247 18.17 6.37 -18.23
N PRO A 248 19.02 6.60 -17.22
CA PRO A 248 19.79 7.83 -17.13
C PRO A 248 20.59 8.15 -18.40
N GLU A 249 21.19 7.13 -19.03
CA GLU A 249 21.96 7.31 -20.27
C GLU A 249 21.05 7.78 -21.42
N LYS A 250 19.93 7.08 -21.64
CA LYS A 250 18.96 7.40 -22.69
C LYS A 250 18.32 8.79 -22.49
N ALA A 251 18.10 9.19 -21.25
CA ALA A 251 17.53 10.50 -20.93
C ALA A 251 18.45 11.67 -21.34
N ILE A 252 19.77 11.49 -21.22
CA ILE A 252 20.76 12.45 -21.69
C ILE A 252 20.87 12.43 -23.22
N GLU A 253 20.92 11.24 -23.82
CA GLU A 253 20.98 11.07 -25.29
C GLU A 253 19.82 11.74 -26.01
N GLU A 254 18.60 11.60 -25.49
CA GLU A 254 17.40 12.21 -26.04
C GLU A 254 17.20 13.67 -25.59
N ASN A 255 18.16 14.24 -24.86
CA ASN A 255 18.13 15.62 -24.34
C ASN A 255 16.86 15.94 -23.52
N VAL A 256 16.31 14.91 -22.86
CA VAL A 256 15.17 15.02 -21.94
C VAL A 256 15.63 15.48 -20.57
N LEU A 257 16.81 15.02 -20.14
CA LEU A 257 17.47 15.42 -18.91
C LEU A 257 18.86 15.99 -19.20
N LYS A 258 19.36 16.80 -18.28
CA LYS A 258 20.76 17.26 -18.26
C LYS A 258 21.53 16.52 -17.18
N GLU A 259 22.86 16.50 -17.28
CA GLU A 259 23.71 15.86 -16.26
C GLU A 259 23.48 16.42 -14.85
N ILE A 260 23.11 17.70 -14.73
CA ILE A 260 22.79 18.34 -13.44
C ILE A 260 21.51 17.78 -12.78
N ASP A 261 20.61 17.19 -13.57
CA ASP A 261 19.38 16.58 -13.07
C ASP A 261 19.64 15.16 -12.52
N LEU A 262 20.83 14.61 -12.77
CA LEU A 262 21.25 13.29 -12.30
C LEU A 262 21.99 13.39 -10.96
N SER A 263 21.60 12.53 -10.03
CA SER A 263 22.28 12.37 -8.74
C SER A 263 22.89 10.98 -8.63
N LYS A 264 24.08 10.87 -8.02
CA LYS A 264 24.70 9.54 -7.77
C LYS A 264 23.91 8.76 -6.72
N LEU A 265 23.89 7.44 -6.86
CA LEU A 265 23.35 6.55 -5.84
C LEU A 265 24.20 6.62 -4.56
N THR A 266 23.53 6.66 -3.43
CA THR A 266 24.15 6.63 -2.10
C THR A 266 24.28 5.19 -1.60
N SER A 267 25.12 4.97 -0.58
CA SER A 267 25.20 3.67 0.11
C SER A 267 23.85 3.23 0.71
N LYS A 268 22.98 4.19 1.05
CA LYS A 268 21.62 3.90 1.54
C LYS A 268 20.74 3.35 0.41
N ASP A 269 20.86 3.89 -0.78
CA ASP A 269 20.13 3.44 -1.97
C ASP A 269 20.54 2.01 -2.33
N ILE A 270 21.86 1.73 -2.36
CA ILE A 270 22.40 0.37 -2.59
C ILE A 270 21.83 -0.64 -1.58
N ARG A 271 21.78 -0.29 -0.29
CA ARG A 271 21.19 -1.16 0.75
C ARG A 271 19.71 -1.44 0.53
N ILE A 272 18.93 -0.46 0.05
CA ILE A 272 17.51 -0.67 -0.27
C ILE A 272 17.39 -1.68 -1.41
N LEU A 273 18.17 -1.49 -2.47
CA LEU A 273 18.19 -2.39 -3.63
C LEU A 273 18.61 -3.81 -3.24
N ASP A 274 19.63 -3.97 -2.41
CA ASP A 274 20.07 -5.27 -1.89
C ASP A 274 18.98 -5.97 -1.08
N ASN A 275 18.24 -5.23 -0.24
CA ASN A 275 17.13 -5.78 0.51
C ASN A 275 16.01 -6.29 -0.40
N VAL A 276 15.71 -5.59 -1.50
CA VAL A 276 14.73 -6.04 -2.49
C VAL A 276 15.25 -7.28 -3.23
N SER A 277 16.52 -7.29 -3.66
CA SER A 277 17.13 -8.47 -4.29
C SER A 277 17.12 -9.70 -3.38
N ALA A 278 17.46 -9.55 -2.10
CA ALA A 278 17.45 -10.65 -1.13
C ALA A 278 16.03 -11.22 -0.92
N LYS A 279 15.02 -10.35 -0.85
CA LYS A 279 13.60 -10.73 -0.80
C LYS A 279 13.18 -11.51 -2.06
N LEU A 280 13.59 -11.07 -3.25
CA LEU A 280 13.28 -11.75 -4.51
C LEU A 280 13.91 -13.15 -4.57
N LYS A 281 15.17 -13.29 -4.17
CA LYS A 281 15.89 -14.58 -4.18
C LYS A 281 15.38 -15.58 -3.16
N SER A 282 14.89 -15.12 -2.01
CA SER A 282 14.43 -15.99 -0.92
C SER A 282 12.98 -16.44 -1.05
N SER A 283 12.23 -15.89 -2.00
CA SER A 283 10.78 -16.08 -2.08
C SER A 283 10.36 -17.01 -3.21
N ASN A 284 9.62 -18.07 -2.87
CA ASN A 284 8.96 -18.94 -3.84
C ASN A 284 7.62 -18.35 -4.35
N LYS A 285 7.21 -17.16 -3.87
CA LYS A 285 5.90 -16.58 -4.17
C LYS A 285 5.84 -15.81 -5.49
N PHE A 286 6.99 -15.43 -6.06
CA PHE A 286 7.06 -14.75 -7.36
C PHE A 286 7.13 -15.74 -8.51
N ARG A 287 6.53 -15.39 -9.65
CA ARG A 287 6.83 -16.12 -10.89
C ARG A 287 8.26 -15.81 -11.30
N THR A 288 8.96 -16.79 -11.87
CA THR A 288 10.36 -16.65 -12.31
C THR A 288 10.56 -15.45 -13.25
N VAL A 289 9.58 -15.18 -14.11
CA VAL A 289 9.61 -14.04 -15.05
C VAL A 289 9.52 -12.70 -14.31
N GLU A 290 8.59 -12.55 -13.37
CA GLU A 290 8.43 -11.33 -12.57
C GLU A 290 9.68 -11.04 -11.74
N ALA A 291 10.24 -12.07 -11.11
CA ALA A 291 11.46 -11.93 -10.34
C ALA A 291 12.65 -11.49 -11.22
N LYS A 292 12.75 -12.00 -12.44
CA LYS A 292 13.77 -11.57 -13.42
C LYS A 292 13.62 -10.09 -13.79
N HIS A 293 12.41 -9.63 -14.09
CA HIS A 293 12.17 -8.22 -14.43
C HIS A 293 12.56 -7.27 -13.29
N TRP A 294 12.18 -7.58 -12.05
CA TRP A 294 12.58 -6.76 -10.91
C TRP A 294 14.10 -6.78 -10.68
N MET A 295 14.75 -7.94 -10.84
CA MET A 295 16.21 -8.06 -10.73
C MET A 295 16.93 -7.27 -11.83
N GLU A 296 16.39 -7.24 -13.04
CA GLU A 296 16.91 -6.46 -14.16
C GLU A 296 16.89 -4.96 -13.85
N HIS A 297 15.76 -4.43 -13.37
CA HIS A 297 15.66 -3.03 -12.93
C HIS A 297 16.70 -2.67 -11.85
N ILE A 298 16.88 -3.54 -10.85
CA ILE A 298 17.86 -3.35 -9.78
C ILE A 298 19.29 -3.34 -10.34
N ASN A 299 19.61 -4.30 -11.21
CA ASN A 299 20.95 -4.41 -11.78
C ASN A 299 21.26 -3.21 -12.70
N ASN A 300 20.31 -2.79 -13.52
CA ASN A 300 20.46 -1.63 -14.40
C ASN A 300 20.69 -0.34 -13.60
N MET A 301 19.92 -0.12 -12.54
CA MET A 301 20.11 1.04 -11.66
C MET A 301 21.48 1.01 -10.95
N LYS A 302 21.91 -0.15 -10.45
CA LYS A 302 23.25 -0.27 -9.84
C LYS A 302 24.37 -0.05 -10.84
N LYS A 303 24.19 -0.52 -12.08
CA LYS A 303 25.16 -0.37 -13.16
C LYS A 303 25.28 1.10 -13.59
N SER A 304 24.16 1.81 -13.76
CA SER A 304 24.18 3.23 -14.10
C SER A 304 24.77 4.06 -12.95
N GLY A 305 24.45 3.71 -11.71
CA GLY A 305 24.93 4.44 -10.53
C GLY A 305 24.27 5.81 -10.33
N PHE A 306 23.22 6.12 -11.09
CA PHE A 306 22.51 7.40 -11.07
C PHE A 306 21.02 7.24 -10.77
N LYS A 307 20.43 8.31 -10.24
CA LYS A 307 19.00 8.49 -9.96
C LYS A 307 18.54 9.89 -10.39
N TYR A 308 17.25 10.04 -10.67
CA TYR A 308 16.63 11.33 -11.04
C TYR A 308 15.16 11.39 -10.57
N GLU A 309 14.65 12.61 -10.42
CA GLU A 309 13.22 12.85 -10.13
C GLU A 309 12.41 12.94 -11.43
N ILE A 310 11.22 12.36 -11.48
CA ILE A 310 10.41 12.41 -12.71
C ILE A 310 9.90 13.81 -13.05
N ASP A 311 9.82 14.73 -12.08
CA ASP A 311 9.38 16.11 -12.30
C ASP A 311 10.31 16.90 -13.24
N THR A 312 11.56 16.47 -13.41
CA THR A 312 12.52 17.15 -14.31
C THR A 312 12.26 16.85 -15.79
N ILE A 313 11.46 15.82 -16.10
CA ILE A 313 11.12 15.44 -17.48
C ILE A 313 10.10 16.43 -18.06
N ALA A 314 10.52 17.15 -19.10
CA ALA A 314 9.63 17.96 -19.94
C ALA A 314 8.67 17.06 -20.74
N ASP A 315 7.46 17.55 -21.05
CA ASP A 315 6.46 16.82 -21.85
C ASP A 315 6.18 15.37 -21.37
N MET A 316 6.27 15.14 -20.05
CA MET A 316 6.12 13.83 -19.40
C MET A 316 4.88 13.07 -19.91
N GLU A 317 3.76 13.74 -20.12
CA GLU A 317 2.51 13.15 -20.60
C GLU A 317 2.68 12.39 -21.92
N LYS A 318 3.42 12.95 -22.88
CA LYS A 318 3.66 12.33 -24.19
C LYS A 318 4.58 11.12 -24.05
N HIS A 319 5.63 11.25 -23.23
CA HIS A 319 6.56 10.15 -22.97
C HIS A 319 5.90 9.00 -22.22
N LEU A 320 4.99 9.32 -21.28
CA LEU A 320 4.16 8.33 -20.59
C LEU A 320 3.28 7.56 -21.57
N ASP A 321 2.54 8.27 -22.42
CA ASP A 321 1.66 7.64 -23.41
C ASP A 321 2.45 6.73 -24.36
N ALA A 322 3.55 7.23 -24.94
CA ALA A 322 4.39 6.45 -25.84
C ALA A 322 4.89 5.16 -25.17
N ARG A 323 5.36 5.26 -23.92
CA ARG A 323 5.87 4.11 -23.16
C ARG A 323 4.76 3.13 -22.77
N ILE A 324 3.59 3.62 -22.37
CA ILE A 324 2.44 2.78 -22.05
C ILE A 324 1.97 2.03 -23.30
N ASN A 325 1.85 2.71 -24.44
CA ASN A 325 1.46 2.10 -25.71
C ASN A 325 2.45 1.04 -26.20
N GLU A 326 3.75 1.26 -26.01
CA GLU A 326 4.77 0.23 -26.26
C GLU A 326 4.53 -1.02 -25.39
N LEU A 327 4.31 -0.83 -24.09
CA LEU A 327 4.14 -1.92 -23.12
C LEU A 327 2.79 -2.64 -23.23
N LEU A 328 1.74 -1.99 -23.75
CA LEU A 328 0.45 -2.60 -24.03
C LEU A 328 0.48 -3.52 -25.27
N ARG A 329 1.43 -3.30 -26.18
CA ARG A 329 1.63 -4.13 -27.39
C ARG A 329 2.49 -5.38 -27.14
N THR A 330 3.18 -5.45 -26.00
CA THR A 330 4.07 -6.56 -25.57
C THR A 330 3.41 -7.47 -24.54
#